data_AF-A0A8M1KN74-F1
#
_entry.id   AF-A0A8M1KN74-F1
#
_cell.length_a   1.000
_cell.length_b   1.000
_cell.length_c   1.000
_cell.angle_alpha   90.00
_cell.angle_beta   90.00
_cell.angle_gamma   90.00
#
_symmetry.space_group_name_H-M   'P 1'
#
loop_
_entity.id
_entity.type
_entity.pdbx_description
1 polymer ?
#
loop_
_entity_poly.entity_id
_entity_poly.type
_entity_poly.pdbx_seq_one_letter_code
_entity_poly.pdbx_strand_id
1 'polypeptide(L)'
;MAVFAFLYMYLSIFAKSKALPSLTVTVWSELPTGAGLGSSAAYCASVAAALLSTQGALSSPLGPDGDTASWSGEELELINQWAFQGERIIHGNPSGVDNAVSTWGGILRYQSGKITPLQRVPTLRILLTNTRVPRSTKTLVAGVKDKINKFPSILNPVLESV
;
A
#
# COMPACT_ATOMS: atom_id res chain seq x y z
N MET A 1 15.84 1.22 3.47
CA MET A 1 14.53 1.01 4.11
C MET A 1 13.80 -0.24 3.62
N ALA A 2 13.67 -0.48 2.31
CA ALA A 2 13.01 -1.70 1.79
C ALA A 2 13.60 -3.03 2.33
N VAL A 3 14.93 -3.14 2.42
CA VAL A 3 15.60 -4.32 3.01
C VAL A 3 15.27 -4.49 4.50
N PHE A 4 15.17 -3.40 5.27
CA PHE A 4 14.77 -3.48 6.69
C PHE A 4 13.32 -3.93 6.84
N ALA A 5 12.41 -3.42 6.00
CA ALA A 5 11.02 -3.88 5.98
C ALA A 5 10.94 -5.37 5.62
N PHE A 6 11.73 -5.83 4.64
CA PHE A 6 11.83 -7.25 4.29
C PHE A 6 12.33 -8.09 5.46
N LEU A 7 13.47 -7.73 6.06
CA LEU A 7 14.04 -8.48 7.19
C LEU A 7 13.09 -8.52 8.38
N TYR A 8 12.41 -7.41 8.67
CA TYR A 8 11.40 -7.34 9.72
C TYR A 8 10.24 -8.31 9.44
N MET A 9 9.64 -8.26 8.24
CA MET A 9 8.53 -9.14 7.88
C MET A 9 8.97 -10.60 7.86
N TYR A 10 10.14 -10.91 7.30
CA TYR A 10 10.70 -12.26 7.26
C TYR A 10 10.89 -12.83 8.67
N LEU A 11 11.59 -12.12 9.55
CA LEU A 11 11.82 -12.58 10.92
C LEU A 11 10.52 -12.72 11.71
N SER A 12 9.56 -11.82 11.49
CA SER A 12 8.31 -11.81 12.25
C SER A 12 7.32 -12.88 11.78
N ILE A 13 7.19 -13.10 10.47
CA ILE A 13 6.32 -14.13 9.89
C ILE A 13 6.87 -15.53 10.24
N PHE A 14 8.18 -15.73 10.15
CA PHE A 14 8.81 -17.01 10.45
C PHE A 14 9.19 -17.19 11.93
N ALA A 15 8.81 -16.26 12.83
CA ALA A 15 9.23 -16.28 14.25
C ALA A 15 8.91 -17.58 15.00
N LYS A 16 7.83 -18.27 14.61
CA LYS A 16 7.40 -19.54 15.21
C LYS A 16 7.93 -20.79 14.49
N SER A 17 8.71 -20.60 13.43
CA SER A 17 9.28 -21.71 12.66
C SER A 17 10.46 -22.31 13.41
N LYS A 18 10.61 -23.65 13.34
CA LYS A 18 11.74 -24.35 13.98
C LYS A 18 13.10 -23.89 13.45
N ALA A 19 13.15 -23.49 12.18
CA ALA A 19 14.31 -22.90 11.54
C ALA A 19 13.84 -21.84 10.54
N LEU A 20 14.68 -20.84 10.31
CA LEU A 20 14.43 -19.81 9.31
C LEU A 20 14.73 -20.39 7.91
N PRO A 21 13.78 -20.32 6.95
CA PRO A 21 13.99 -20.89 5.63
C PRO A 21 14.96 -20.06 4.82
N SER A 22 15.86 -20.71 4.06
CA SER A 22 16.70 -20.02 3.09
C SER A 22 15.86 -19.63 1.87
N LEU A 23 15.89 -18.35 1.50
CA LEU A 23 15.06 -17.78 0.43
C LEU A 23 15.92 -16.92 -0.49
N THR A 24 15.63 -16.99 -1.79
CA THR A 24 16.11 -16.01 -2.77
C THR A 24 14.91 -15.23 -3.27
N VAL A 25 14.91 -13.91 -3.06
CA VAL A 25 13.79 -13.04 -3.42
C VAL A 25 14.26 -12.02 -4.44
N THR A 26 13.54 -11.95 -5.56
CA THR A 26 13.77 -10.94 -6.62
C THR A 26 12.52 -10.08 -6.74
N VAL A 27 12.67 -8.76 -6.70
CA VAL A 27 11.56 -7.83 -6.87
C VAL A 27 11.89 -6.84 -7.98
N TRP A 28 10.96 -6.69 -8.91
CA TRP A 28 11.00 -5.73 -10.00
C TRP A 28 9.63 -5.07 -10.15
N SER A 29 9.59 -3.80 -10.55
CA SER A 29 8.34 -3.05 -10.69
C SER A 29 8.42 -2.05 -11.84
N GLU A 30 7.30 -1.88 -12.54
CA GLU A 30 7.10 -0.82 -13.52
C GLU A 30 6.77 0.54 -12.87
N LEU A 31 6.45 0.55 -11.57
CA LEU A 31 6.10 1.78 -10.86
C LEU A 31 7.34 2.66 -10.67
N PRO A 32 7.33 3.93 -11.13
CA PRO A 32 8.43 4.84 -10.88
C PRO A 32 8.54 5.11 -9.37
N THR A 33 9.72 4.83 -8.84
CA THR A 33 10.01 5.00 -7.41
C THR A 33 9.96 6.47 -7.01
N GLY A 34 9.28 6.76 -5.89
CA GLY A 34 9.25 8.11 -5.31
C GLY A 34 8.31 9.11 -6.01
N ALA A 35 7.53 8.68 -7.01
CA ALA A 35 6.54 9.53 -7.68
C ALA A 35 5.24 9.73 -6.87
N GLY A 36 5.08 9.02 -5.75
CA GLY A 36 3.86 9.02 -4.95
C GLY A 36 2.77 8.09 -5.50
N LEU A 37 3.16 7.01 -6.16
CA LEU A 37 2.26 5.99 -6.72
C LEU A 37 2.13 4.74 -5.82
N GLY A 38 2.57 4.81 -4.57
CA GLY A 38 2.49 3.67 -3.64
C GLY A 38 3.48 2.53 -3.95
N SER A 39 4.61 2.79 -4.61
CA SER A 39 5.58 1.72 -4.97
C SER A 39 6.13 0.95 -3.76
N SER A 40 6.28 1.60 -2.61
CA SER A 40 6.71 0.94 -1.37
C SER A 40 5.62 0.05 -0.78
N ALA A 41 4.37 0.49 -0.87
CA ALA A 41 3.23 -0.29 -0.42
C ALA A 41 2.99 -1.51 -1.30
N ALA A 42 3.12 -1.36 -2.63
CA ALA A 42 3.11 -2.48 -3.56
C ALA A 42 4.21 -3.49 -3.25
N TYR A 43 5.44 -3.02 -3.00
CA TYR A 43 6.54 -3.86 -2.52
C TYR A 43 6.19 -4.61 -1.23
N CYS A 44 5.68 -3.91 -0.21
CA CYS A 44 5.33 -4.52 1.07
C CYS A 44 4.21 -5.57 0.92
N ALA A 45 3.19 -5.30 0.10
CA ALA A 45 2.11 -6.24 -0.19
C ALA A 45 2.62 -7.49 -0.91
N SER A 46 3.45 -7.34 -1.95
CA SER A 46 4.04 -8.47 -2.67
C SER A 46 4.94 -9.33 -1.78
N VAL A 47 5.78 -8.70 -0.96
CA VAL A 47 6.65 -9.41 -0.02
C VAL A 47 5.84 -10.13 1.05
N ALA A 48 4.83 -9.48 1.64
CA ALA A 48 3.96 -10.10 2.63
C ALA A 48 3.25 -11.33 2.06
N ALA A 49 2.64 -11.21 0.87
CA ALA A 49 1.97 -12.33 0.20
C ALA A 49 2.94 -13.49 -0.07
N ALA A 50 4.14 -13.22 -0.59
CA ALA A 50 5.14 -14.25 -0.88
C ALA A 50 5.63 -14.97 0.40
N LEU A 51 5.93 -14.23 1.46
CA LEU A 51 6.42 -14.80 2.72
C LEU A 51 5.33 -15.61 3.43
N LEU A 52 4.10 -15.11 3.50
CA LEU A 52 2.97 -15.82 4.11
C LEU A 52 2.60 -17.09 3.32
N SER A 53 2.66 -17.03 1.99
CA SER A 53 2.48 -18.21 1.14
C SER A 53 3.58 -19.24 1.40
N THR A 54 4.83 -18.81 1.49
CA THR A 54 5.98 -19.69 1.78
C THR A 54 5.89 -20.32 3.17
N GLN A 55 5.35 -19.59 4.14
CA GLN A 55 5.13 -20.08 5.51
C GLN A 55 3.95 -21.06 5.60
N GLY A 56 3.11 -21.13 4.57
CA GLY A 56 1.90 -21.97 4.53
C GLY A 56 0.71 -21.35 5.26
N ALA A 57 0.72 -20.03 5.52
CA ALA A 57 -0.42 -19.33 6.11
C ALA A 57 -1.49 -18.95 5.08
N LEU A 58 -1.14 -18.95 3.80
CA LEU A 58 -2.08 -18.67 2.71
C LEU A 58 -2.33 -19.94 1.90
N SER A 59 -3.57 -20.08 1.44
CA SER A 59 -3.99 -21.08 0.47
C SER A 59 -3.33 -20.82 -0.88
N SER A 60 -3.24 -21.86 -1.71
CA SER A 60 -2.84 -21.69 -3.11
C SER A 60 -3.82 -20.75 -3.79
N PRO A 61 -3.38 -19.59 -4.32
CA PRO A 61 -4.27 -18.66 -4.99
C PRO A 61 -4.73 -19.20 -6.34
N LEU A 62 -4.03 -20.20 -6.89
CA LEU A 62 -4.38 -20.86 -8.16
C LEU A 62 -5.52 -21.86 -7.90
N GLY A 63 -6.70 -21.54 -8.44
CA GLY A 63 -7.76 -22.52 -8.62
C GLY A 63 -7.40 -23.57 -9.70
N PRO A 64 -8.14 -24.68 -9.78
CA PRO A 64 -7.88 -25.75 -10.75
C PRO A 64 -7.89 -25.28 -12.22
N ASP A 65 -8.55 -24.14 -12.52
CA ASP A 65 -8.74 -23.62 -13.88
C ASP A 65 -7.82 -22.44 -14.26
N GLY A 66 -6.79 -22.13 -13.45
CA GLY A 66 -5.59 -21.37 -13.89
C GLY A 66 -5.69 -19.88 -14.24
N ASP A 67 -6.88 -19.31 -14.50
CA ASP A 67 -6.96 -18.00 -15.19
C ASP A 67 -7.05 -16.76 -14.27
N THR A 68 -7.45 -16.90 -13.01
CA THR A 68 -7.41 -15.79 -12.03
C THR A 68 -7.05 -16.31 -10.65
N ALA A 69 -5.87 -15.91 -10.17
CA ALA A 69 -5.38 -16.27 -8.85
C ALA A 69 -5.69 -15.16 -7.84
N SER A 70 -6.59 -15.41 -6.90
CA SER A 70 -6.88 -14.48 -5.81
C SER A 70 -7.05 -15.24 -4.50
N TRP A 71 -6.50 -14.67 -3.44
CA TRP A 71 -6.76 -15.12 -2.08
C TRP A 71 -8.15 -14.72 -1.62
N SER A 72 -8.63 -15.38 -0.56
CA SER A 72 -9.87 -15.03 0.13
C SER A 72 -9.77 -13.66 0.82
N GLY A 73 -10.92 -13.08 1.20
CA GLY A 73 -10.94 -11.78 1.88
C GLY A 73 -10.16 -11.75 3.20
N GLU A 74 -10.19 -12.85 3.96
CA GLU A 74 -9.46 -12.98 5.24
C GLU A 74 -7.94 -13.04 5.01
N GLU A 75 -7.52 -13.74 3.97
CA GLU A 75 -6.10 -13.83 3.57
C GLU A 75 -5.59 -12.50 3.02
N LEU A 76 -6.40 -11.79 2.25
CA LEU A 76 -6.09 -10.43 1.78
C LEU A 76 -5.98 -9.46 2.96
N GLU A 77 -6.85 -9.56 3.96
CA GLU A 77 -6.74 -8.76 5.19
C GLU A 77 -5.42 -9.04 5.92
N LEU A 78 -5.02 -10.31 6.04
CA LEU A 78 -3.73 -10.69 6.63
C LEU A 78 -2.54 -10.12 5.85
N ILE A 79 -2.58 -10.20 4.52
CA ILE A 79 -1.56 -9.60 3.64
C ILE A 79 -1.50 -8.08 3.89
N ASN A 80 -2.66 -7.42 3.95
CA ASN A 80 -2.73 -5.97 4.16
C ASN A 80 -2.12 -5.56 5.51
N GLN A 81 -2.43 -6.30 6.58
CA GLN A 81 -1.89 -6.04 7.90
C GLN A 81 -0.37 -6.13 7.95
N TRP A 82 0.22 -7.14 7.31
CA TRP A 82 1.67 -7.27 7.20
C TRP A 82 2.29 -6.19 6.31
N ALA A 83 1.64 -5.89 5.18
CA ALA A 83 2.07 -4.81 4.30
C ALA A 83 2.07 -3.45 5.02
N PHE A 84 1.07 -3.20 5.87
CA PHE A 84 1.00 -2.01 6.71
C PHE A 84 2.15 -1.95 7.72
N GLN A 85 2.53 -3.06 8.37
CA GLN A 85 3.72 -3.06 9.23
C GLN A 85 5.00 -2.76 8.43
N GLY A 86 5.15 -3.34 7.24
CA GLY A 86 6.26 -3.02 6.34
C GLY A 86 6.33 -1.52 6.00
N GLU A 87 5.18 -0.92 5.65
CA GLU A 87 5.07 0.52 5.37
C GLU A 87 5.39 1.38 6.59
N ARG A 88 5.05 0.93 7.81
CA ARG A 88 5.44 1.63 9.05
C ARG A 88 6.95 1.65 9.25
N ILE A 89 7.66 0.60 8.85
CA ILE A 89 9.14 0.59 8.89
C ILE A 89 9.73 1.57 7.88
N ILE A 90 9.11 1.72 6.70
CA ILE A 90 9.63 2.57 5.62
C ILE A 90 9.31 4.06 5.88
N HIS A 91 8.08 4.37 6.28
CA HIS A 91 7.53 5.74 6.34
C HIS A 91 7.17 6.21 7.75
N GLY A 92 7.26 5.36 8.77
CA GLY A 92 6.96 5.68 10.16
C GLY A 92 5.47 5.67 10.48
N ASN A 93 4.72 6.65 9.97
CA ASN A 93 3.29 6.82 10.23
C ASN A 93 2.43 6.86 8.95
N PRO A 94 2.36 5.74 8.18
CA PRO A 94 1.52 5.62 7.00
C PRO A 94 0.03 5.64 7.37
N SER A 95 -0.82 6.10 6.44
CA SER A 95 -2.29 6.12 6.60
C SER A 95 -2.97 4.76 6.41
N GLY A 96 -2.27 3.80 5.79
CA GLY A 96 -2.84 2.52 5.39
C GLY A 96 -3.50 2.51 4.00
N VAL A 97 -3.66 3.66 3.35
CA VAL A 97 -4.34 3.73 2.04
C VAL A 97 -3.53 3.02 0.96
N ASP A 98 -2.22 3.30 0.87
CA ASP A 98 -1.40 2.78 -0.23
C ASP A 98 -1.30 1.25 -0.21
N ASN A 99 -1.18 0.63 0.98
CA ASN A 99 -1.16 -0.83 1.09
C ASN A 99 -2.55 -1.44 0.89
N ALA A 100 -3.62 -0.78 1.35
CA ALA A 100 -4.99 -1.23 1.10
C ALA A 100 -5.29 -1.29 -0.41
N VAL A 101 -4.91 -0.25 -1.16
CA VAL A 101 -5.05 -0.25 -2.63
C VAL A 101 -4.19 -1.34 -3.25
N SER A 102 -2.95 -1.53 -2.76
CA SER A 102 -2.04 -2.56 -3.29
C SER A 102 -2.53 -3.99 -3.02
N THR A 103 -3.31 -4.20 -1.95
CA THR A 103 -3.80 -5.52 -1.56
C THR A 103 -5.17 -5.85 -2.16
N TRP A 104 -6.15 -4.97 -2.05
CA TRP A 104 -7.51 -5.24 -2.52
C TRP A 104 -7.77 -4.79 -3.96
N GLY A 105 -6.93 -3.88 -4.49
CA GLY A 105 -7.18 -3.25 -5.78
C GLY A 105 -8.44 -2.39 -5.79
N GLY A 106 -8.92 -2.08 -6.99
CA GLY A 106 -10.14 -1.28 -7.19
C GLY A 106 -9.99 0.19 -6.77
N ILE A 107 -11.11 0.82 -6.42
CA ILE A 107 -11.15 2.19 -5.90
C ILE A 107 -11.57 2.17 -4.44
N LEU A 108 -10.82 2.88 -3.60
CA LEU A 108 -11.09 3.01 -2.18
C LEU A 108 -11.47 4.44 -1.82
N ARG A 109 -12.46 4.60 -0.95
CA ARG A 109 -12.80 5.85 -0.28
C ARG A 109 -12.04 5.92 1.04
N TYR A 110 -11.31 7.01 1.26
CA TYR A 110 -10.70 7.32 2.54
C TYR A 110 -11.40 8.53 3.18
N GLN A 111 -11.91 8.36 4.39
CA GLN A 111 -12.51 9.46 5.15
C GLN A 111 -12.20 9.31 6.64
N SER A 112 -11.50 10.31 7.21
CA SER A 112 -11.20 10.40 8.65
C SER A 112 -10.65 9.09 9.24
N GLY A 113 -9.69 8.46 8.55
CA GLY A 113 -9.07 7.19 8.99
C GLY A 113 -9.82 5.92 8.60
N LYS A 114 -11.02 6.03 8.02
CA LYS A 114 -11.78 4.87 7.53
C LYS A 114 -11.54 4.67 6.04
N ILE A 115 -11.22 3.44 5.66
CA ILE A 115 -11.06 3.00 4.28
C ILE A 115 -12.25 2.11 3.93
N THR A 116 -12.98 2.43 2.86
CA THR A 116 -14.08 1.61 2.36
C THR A 116 -13.95 1.37 0.86
N PRO A 117 -14.07 0.13 0.36
CA PRO A 117 -14.02 -0.15 -1.06
C PRO A 117 -15.29 0.36 -1.75
N LEU A 118 -15.12 0.95 -2.94
CA LEU A 118 -16.24 1.31 -3.80
C LEU A 118 -16.59 0.11 -4.68
N GLN A 119 -17.87 -0.28 -4.65
CA GLN A 119 -18.38 -1.34 -5.51
C GLN A 119 -18.76 -0.81 -6.88
N ARG A 120 -18.63 -1.66 -7.91
CA ARG A 120 -19.12 -1.42 -9.28
C ARG A 120 -18.56 -0.14 -9.92
N VAL A 121 -17.24 -0.06 -9.98
CA VAL A 121 -16.53 1.00 -10.69
C VAL A 121 -16.37 0.60 -12.17
N PRO A 122 -16.69 1.48 -13.14
CA PRO A 122 -16.41 1.20 -14.54
C PRO A 122 -14.90 1.16 -14.82
N THR A 123 -14.49 0.43 -15.86
CA THR A 123 -13.10 0.45 -16.31
C THR A 123 -12.73 1.85 -16.79
N LEU A 124 -11.71 2.44 -16.18
CA LEU A 124 -11.20 3.76 -16.55
C LEU A 124 -9.89 3.62 -17.33
N ARG A 125 -9.84 4.21 -18.53
CA ARG A 125 -8.59 4.33 -19.29
C ARG A 125 -7.95 5.68 -18.94
N ILE A 126 -6.74 5.64 -18.40
CA ILE A 126 -6.01 6.82 -17.96
C ILE A 126 -4.64 6.91 -18.62
N LEU A 127 -4.11 8.13 -18.76
CA LEU A 127 -2.72 8.39 -19.12
C LEU A 127 -1.98 8.92 -17.89
N LEU A 128 -1.10 8.10 -17.34
CA LEU A 128 -0.25 8.51 -16.22
C LEU A 128 0.94 9.33 -16.74
N THR A 129 0.98 10.62 -16.40
CA THR A 129 2.08 11.53 -16.78
C THR A 129 2.90 11.91 -15.56
N ASN A 130 4.18 11.52 -15.53
CA ASN A 130 5.12 12.01 -14.53
C ASN A 130 5.87 13.22 -15.07
N THR A 131 5.64 14.41 -14.49
CA THR A 131 6.31 15.66 -14.89
C THR A 131 7.80 15.68 -14.60
N ARG A 132 8.29 14.75 -13.76
CA ARG A 132 9.68 14.66 -13.27
C ARG A 132 10.16 15.90 -12.51
N VAL A 133 9.24 16.77 -12.08
CA VAL A 133 9.54 17.93 -11.26
C VAL A 133 9.61 17.50 -9.78
N PRO A 134 10.74 17.71 -9.08
CA PRO A 134 10.85 17.35 -7.67
C PRO A 134 9.93 18.21 -6.81
N ARG A 135 9.35 17.60 -5.77
CA ARG A 135 8.45 18.28 -4.82
C ARG A 135 8.69 17.79 -3.40
N SER A 136 8.43 18.67 -2.43
CA SER A 136 8.39 18.31 -1.01
C SER A 136 6.94 18.25 -0.54
N THR A 137 6.42 17.04 -0.32
CA THR A 137 5.07 16.83 0.21
C THR A 137 4.87 17.56 1.54
N LYS A 138 5.88 17.53 2.41
CA LYS A 138 5.86 18.23 3.70
C LYS A 138 5.68 19.73 3.53
N THR A 139 6.39 20.34 2.59
CA THR A 139 6.31 21.79 2.32
C THR A 139 4.95 22.17 1.74
N LEU A 140 4.41 21.37 0.82
CA LEU A 140 3.08 21.62 0.24
C LEU A 140 1.97 21.53 1.29
N VAL A 141 2.00 20.51 2.15
CA VAL A 141 1.02 20.33 3.24
C VAL A 141 1.12 21.48 4.26
N ALA A 142 2.33 21.88 4.65
CA ALA A 142 2.54 23.03 5.53
C ALA A 142 1.98 24.32 4.92
N GLY A 143 2.24 24.56 3.63
CA GLY A 143 1.72 25.74 2.93
C GLY A 143 0.18 25.76 2.86
N VAL A 144 -0.48 24.61 2.70
CA VAL A 144 -1.95 24.53 2.77
C VAL A 144 -2.43 24.90 4.18
N LYS A 145 -1.82 24.33 5.22
CA LYS A 145 -2.15 24.63 6.62
C LYS A 145 -2.00 26.13 6.94
N ASP A 146 -0.91 26.74 6.51
CA ASP A 146 -0.65 28.16 6.74
C ASP A 146 -1.68 29.05 6.04
N LYS A 147 -2.08 28.69 4.82
CA LYS A 147 -3.14 29.42 4.11
C LYS A 147 -4.48 29.28 4.81
N ILE A 148 -4.85 28.10 5.31
CA ILE A 148 -6.11 27.89 6.04
C ILE A 148 -6.16 28.82 7.25
N ASN A 149 -5.06 28.90 8.00
CA ASN A 149 -4.95 29.79 9.16
C ASN A 149 -5.03 31.27 8.78
N LYS A 150 -4.46 31.65 7.63
CA LYS A 150 -4.42 33.04 7.16
C LYS A 150 -5.74 33.52 6.56
N PHE A 151 -6.46 32.63 5.87
CA PHE A 151 -7.68 32.97 5.13
C PHE A 151 -8.81 31.95 5.37
N PRO A 152 -9.27 31.78 6.63
CA PRO A 152 -10.23 30.73 6.98
C PRO A 152 -11.59 30.92 6.31
N SER A 153 -12.05 32.17 6.16
CA SER A 153 -13.33 32.50 5.50
C SER A 153 -13.35 32.19 4.00
N ILE A 154 -12.18 32.03 3.37
CA ILE A 154 -12.07 31.68 1.95
C ILE A 154 -11.81 30.18 1.82
N LEU A 155 -10.89 29.63 2.61
CA LEU A 155 -10.46 28.24 2.42
C LEU A 155 -11.40 27.21 3.02
N ASN A 156 -12.09 27.49 4.12
CA ASN A 156 -13.04 26.51 4.68
C ASN A 156 -14.18 26.22 3.69
N PRO A 157 -14.85 27.23 3.08
CA PRO A 157 -15.87 26.96 2.06
C PRO A 157 -15.34 26.19 0.85
N VAL A 158 -14.11 26.49 0.41
CA VAL A 158 -13.47 25.76 -0.71
C VAL A 158 -13.27 24.30 -0.36
N LEU A 159 -12.78 23.98 0.84
CA LEU A 159 -12.56 22.60 1.28
C LEU A 159 -13.87 21.83 1.53
N GLU A 160 -14.91 22.50 2.00
CA GLU A 160 -16.23 21.89 2.25
C GLU A 160 -17.00 21.60 0.95
N SER A 161 -16.66 22.27 -0.15
CA SER A 161 -17.29 22.05 -1.46
C SER A 161 -16.82 20.80 -2.22
N VAL A 162 -15.89 20.03 -1.65
CA VAL A 162 -15.25 18.84 -2.27
C VAL A 162 -15.74 17.55 -1.65
#